data_AF-A0A7W0X3J6-F1
#
_entry.id   AF-A0A7W0X3J6-F1
#
_cell.length_a   1.000
_cell.length_b   1.000
_cell.length_c   1.000
_cell.angle_alpha   90.00
_cell.angle_beta   90.00
_cell.angle_gamma   90.00
#
_symmetry.space_group_name_H-M   'P 1'
#
loop_
_entity.id
_entity.type
_entity.pdbx_description
1 polymer ?
#
loop_
_entity_poly.entity_id
_entity_poly.type
_entity_poly.pdbx_seq_one_letter_code
_entity_poly.pdbx_strand_id
1 'polypeptide(L)'
;LGDNGFFFGEHALGPERRFAYEEGIRSPFVVRYPKRVKSGSRRKELVICQDIAPTLIQLAGGRPGAQIQGRSLLPLFAGGRAGWRKSILCEYWAEQALPWLVGMTYKAVRTDRYKYIHWVNRGRAGELDELYDLQQDPYELRNLNASRLMAPVREKLRRELRKLIAEAVGL
;
A
#
# COMPACT_ATOMS: atom_id res chain seq x y z
N LEU A 1 13.52 -1.12 -9.42
CA LEU A 1 12.28 -1.33 -8.65
C LEU A 1 12.61 -2.39 -7.60
N GLY A 2 12.25 -2.17 -6.35
CA GLY A 2 12.21 -3.25 -5.35
C GLY A 2 10.83 -3.89 -5.35
N ASP A 3 10.76 -5.21 -5.16
CA ASP A 3 9.52 -5.96 -4.97
C ASP A 3 8.86 -5.62 -3.62
N ASN A 4 9.67 -5.46 -2.57
CA ASN A 4 9.31 -4.97 -1.25
C ASN A 4 10.51 -4.24 -0.60
N GLY A 5 10.28 -3.61 0.53
CA GLY A 5 11.34 -3.09 1.40
C GLY A 5 11.82 -4.15 2.41
N PHE A 6 12.58 -3.73 3.42
CA PHE A 6 13.20 -4.62 4.39
C PHE A 6 13.39 -3.93 5.73
N PHE A 7 13.17 -4.66 6.82
CA PHE A 7 13.38 -4.19 8.19
C PHE A 7 14.80 -4.57 8.64
N PHE A 8 15.54 -3.60 9.16
CA PHE A 8 16.90 -3.74 9.70
C PHE A 8 16.97 -3.57 11.23
N GLY A 9 15.82 -3.51 11.90
CA GLY A 9 15.71 -3.27 13.34
C GLY A 9 14.54 -2.35 13.71
N GLU A 10 13.92 -1.69 12.72
CA GLU A 10 12.75 -0.85 12.92
C GLU A 10 11.61 -1.65 13.55
N HIS A 11 10.82 -0.97 14.40
CA HIS A 11 9.72 -1.61 15.16
C HIS A 11 10.16 -2.76 16.07
N ALA A 12 11.46 -2.83 16.41
CA ALA A 12 12.08 -3.96 17.10
C ALA A 12 11.91 -5.30 16.36
N LEU A 13 11.68 -5.25 15.04
CA LEU A 13 11.65 -6.42 14.18
C LEU A 13 13.08 -6.77 13.76
N GLY A 14 13.38 -8.08 13.75
CA GLY A 14 14.59 -8.60 13.13
C GLY A 14 14.52 -8.53 11.59
N PRO A 15 15.42 -9.26 10.90
CA PRO A 15 15.39 -9.35 9.43
C PRO A 15 14.04 -9.83 8.92
N GLU A 16 13.30 -8.93 8.28
CA GLU A 16 11.89 -9.11 7.95
C GLU A 16 11.52 -8.23 6.74
N ARG A 17 10.38 -8.51 6.09
CA ARG A 17 9.85 -7.76 4.94
C ARG A 17 8.33 -7.83 4.78
N ARG A 18 7.62 -8.61 5.60
CA ARG A 18 6.22 -8.99 5.35
C ARG A 18 5.18 -8.10 6.04
N PHE A 19 5.58 -7.21 6.94
CA PHE A 19 4.68 -6.30 7.65
C PHE A 19 4.29 -5.08 6.81
N ALA A 20 3.11 -4.52 7.10
CA ALA A 20 2.53 -3.41 6.34
C ALA A 20 3.16 -2.03 6.61
N TYR A 21 4.20 -1.92 7.43
CA TYR A 21 4.90 -0.66 7.71
C TYR A 21 5.60 -0.13 6.46
N GLU A 22 5.86 1.19 6.38
CA GLU A 22 6.45 1.85 5.21
C GLU A 22 7.82 1.24 4.87
N GLU A 23 8.61 0.80 5.85
CA GLU A 23 9.87 0.08 5.62
C GLU A 23 9.66 -1.22 4.83
N GLY A 24 8.53 -1.91 5.00
CA GLY A 24 8.19 -3.14 4.28
C GLY A 24 7.52 -2.88 2.93
N ILE A 25 6.62 -1.90 2.84
CA ILE A 25 5.76 -1.73 1.65
C ILE A 25 6.22 -0.65 0.68
N ARG A 26 7.08 0.29 1.09
CA ARG A 26 7.49 1.41 0.25
C ARG A 26 8.83 1.14 -0.44
N SER A 27 8.74 0.72 -1.70
CA SER A 27 9.91 0.49 -2.55
C SER A 27 10.31 1.72 -3.38
N PRO A 28 11.60 1.89 -3.71
CA PRO A 28 12.04 2.90 -4.66
C PRO A 28 11.59 2.55 -6.09
N PHE A 29 11.07 3.56 -6.80
CA PHE A 29 10.66 3.42 -8.20
C PHE A 29 11.15 4.62 -9.01
N VAL A 30 11.91 4.34 -10.08
CA VAL A 30 12.53 5.33 -10.96
C VAL A 30 12.17 4.98 -12.40
N VAL A 31 11.75 5.99 -13.16
CA VAL A 31 11.46 5.87 -14.59
C VAL A 31 12.37 6.82 -15.35
N ARG A 32 13.08 6.29 -16.36
CA ARG A 32 13.82 7.10 -17.33
C ARG A 32 13.12 7.00 -18.68
N TYR A 33 12.40 8.05 -19.05
CA TYR A 33 11.80 8.13 -20.38
C TYR A 33 11.84 9.57 -20.91
N PRO A 34 12.98 10.02 -21.47
CA PRO A 34 13.20 11.43 -21.79
C PRO A 34 12.14 12.07 -22.70
N LYS A 35 11.53 11.28 -23.59
CA LYS A 35 10.47 11.75 -24.49
C LYS A 35 9.17 12.16 -23.77
N ARG A 36 8.93 11.69 -22.54
CA ARG A 36 7.67 11.94 -21.80
C ARG A 36 7.83 12.31 -20.32
N VAL A 37 9.00 12.09 -19.74
CA VAL A 37 9.27 12.33 -18.32
C VAL A 37 10.33 13.43 -18.21
N LYS A 38 9.95 14.55 -17.59
CA LYS A 38 10.89 15.63 -17.29
C LYS A 38 11.98 15.11 -16.34
N SER A 39 13.24 15.29 -16.73
CA SER A 39 14.39 14.92 -15.89
C SER A 39 14.31 15.58 -14.52
N GLY A 40 14.69 14.83 -13.48
CA GLY A 40 14.66 15.28 -12.08
C GLY A 40 13.26 15.47 -11.47
N SER A 41 12.18 15.20 -12.21
CA SER A 41 10.83 15.29 -11.66
C SER A 41 10.59 14.23 -10.58
N ARG A 42 9.83 14.61 -9.54
CA ARG A 42 9.41 13.73 -8.44
C ARG A 42 7.89 13.76 -8.33
N ARG A 43 7.29 12.59 -8.09
CA ARG A 43 5.86 12.39 -7.91
C ARG A 43 5.60 11.86 -6.50
N LYS A 44 4.49 12.27 -5.90
CA LYS A 44 4.07 11.87 -4.54
C LYS A 44 2.82 10.99 -4.56
N GLU A 45 2.21 10.82 -5.72
CA GLU A 45 1.04 10.00 -5.92
C GLU A 45 1.31 8.52 -5.60
N LEU A 46 0.28 7.82 -5.11
CA LEU A 46 0.38 6.40 -4.78
C LEU A 46 0.49 5.56 -6.05
N VAL A 47 1.65 4.94 -6.23
CA VAL A 47 1.94 4.01 -7.31
C VAL A 47 2.19 2.64 -6.71
N ILE A 48 1.65 1.61 -7.36
CA ILE A 48 1.81 0.21 -6.97
C ILE A 48 2.46 -0.58 -8.11
N CYS A 49 3.10 -1.71 -7.81
CA CYS A 49 3.79 -2.52 -8.82
C CYS A 49 2.86 -2.95 -9.98
N GLN A 50 1.57 -3.15 -9.71
CA GLN A 50 0.55 -3.47 -10.71
C GLN A 50 0.37 -2.38 -11.79
N ASP A 51 0.79 -1.13 -11.53
CA ASP A 51 0.72 -0.03 -12.50
C ASP A 51 1.71 -0.17 -13.66
N ILE A 52 2.75 -0.99 -13.49
CA ILE A 52 3.81 -1.16 -14.47
C ILE A 52 3.27 -1.86 -15.72
N ALA A 53 2.52 -2.95 -15.56
CA ALA A 53 1.96 -3.71 -16.66
C ALA A 53 1.08 -2.87 -17.62
N PRO A 54 0.03 -2.15 -17.16
CA PRO A 54 -0.78 -1.31 -18.05
C PRO A 54 0.01 -0.14 -18.65
N THR A 55 1.03 0.37 -17.95
CA THR A 55 1.91 1.40 -18.50
C THR A 55 2.71 0.87 -19.70
N LEU A 56 3.33 -0.31 -19.56
CA LEU A 56 4.12 -0.92 -20.62
C LEU A 56 3.26 -1.32 -21.82
N ILE A 57 2.07 -1.89 -21.57
CA ILE A 57 1.12 -2.24 -22.64
C ILE A 57 0.76 -1.00 -23.48
N GLN A 58 0.42 0.12 -22.84
CA GLN A 58 0.09 1.34 -23.55
C GLN A 58 1.29 1.96 -24.28
N LEU A 59 2.50 1.87 -23.72
CA LEU A 59 3.73 2.31 -24.39
C LEU A 59 4.02 1.50 -25.65
N ALA A 60 3.67 0.22 -25.66
CA ALA A 60 3.79 -0.66 -26.82
C ALA A 60 2.64 -0.47 -27.84
N GLY A 61 1.71 0.46 -27.61
CA GLY A 61 0.55 0.70 -28.48
C GLY A 61 -0.64 -0.22 -28.22
N GLY A 62 -0.57 -1.08 -27.21
CA GLY A 62 -1.66 -1.95 -26.79
C GLY A 62 -2.70 -1.26 -25.93
N ARG A 63 -3.79 -1.98 -25.64
CA ARG A 63 -4.85 -1.57 -24.71
C ARG A 63 -4.88 -2.54 -23.53
N PRO A 64 -4.65 -2.09 -22.28
CA PRO A 64 -4.78 -2.94 -21.11
C PRO A 64 -6.19 -3.53 -21.03
N GLY A 65 -6.29 -4.84 -20.73
CA GLY A 65 -7.58 -5.50 -20.55
C GLY A 65 -8.28 -5.06 -19.26
N ALA A 66 -9.61 -5.27 -19.20
CA ALA A 66 -10.43 -4.88 -18.05
C ALA A 66 -10.06 -5.59 -16.74
N GLN A 67 -9.41 -6.75 -16.84
CA GLN A 67 -8.91 -7.53 -15.69
C GLN A 67 -7.68 -6.93 -15.02
N ILE A 68 -7.00 -5.95 -15.64
CA ILE A 68 -5.80 -5.33 -15.07
C ILE A 68 -6.23 -4.25 -14.06
N GLN A 69 -5.95 -4.48 -12.78
CA GLN A 69 -6.30 -3.59 -11.67
C GLN A 69 -5.38 -2.36 -11.55
N GLY A 70 -4.16 -2.44 -12.10
CA GLY A 70 -3.23 -1.33 -12.17
C GLY A 70 -3.75 -0.19 -13.06
N ARG A 71 -3.20 1.02 -12.86
CA ARG A 71 -3.46 2.18 -13.70
C ARG A 71 -2.18 2.59 -14.41
N SER A 72 -2.27 2.86 -15.70
CA SER A 72 -1.13 3.35 -16.46
C SER A 72 -0.60 4.67 -15.87
N LEU A 73 0.72 4.77 -15.77
CA LEU A 73 1.44 5.92 -15.23
C LEU A 73 1.64 7.03 -16.25
N LEU A 74 1.28 6.81 -17.52
CA LEU A 74 1.46 7.81 -18.58
C LEU A 74 0.83 9.17 -18.27
N PRO A 75 -0.38 9.27 -17.66
CA PRO A 75 -0.93 10.54 -17.24
C PRO A 75 -0.08 11.25 -16.19
N LEU A 76 0.56 10.50 -15.28
CA LEU A 76 1.47 11.06 -14.27
C LEU A 76 2.75 11.59 -14.90
N PHE A 77 3.29 10.91 -15.93
CA PHE A 77 4.46 11.38 -16.68
C PHE A 77 4.20 12.74 -17.34
N ALA A 78 2.98 12.94 -17.85
CA ALA A 78 2.53 14.20 -18.45
C ALA A 78 2.19 15.32 -17.44
N GLY A 79 2.41 15.11 -16.14
CA GLY A 79 2.09 16.11 -15.13
C GLY A 79 0.71 15.94 -14.47
N GLY A 80 -0.21 15.19 -15.09
CA GLY A 80 -1.60 15.04 -14.64
C GLY A 80 -1.75 14.26 -13.34
N ARG A 81 -2.84 14.49 -12.61
CA ARG A 81 -3.23 13.75 -11.39
C ARG A 81 -4.75 13.52 -11.25
N ALA A 82 -5.53 13.99 -12.22
CA ALA A 82 -6.98 13.89 -12.18
C ALA A 82 -7.40 12.42 -12.19
N GLY A 83 -8.32 12.05 -11.30
CA GLY A 83 -8.79 10.66 -11.16
C GLY A 83 -7.77 9.66 -10.63
N TRP A 84 -6.56 10.09 -10.22
CA TRP A 84 -5.58 9.18 -9.64
C TRP A 84 -6.04 8.66 -8.28
N ARG A 85 -5.65 7.41 -7.95
CA ARG A 85 -6.07 6.75 -6.72
C ARG A 85 -5.62 7.53 -5.47
N LYS A 86 -6.39 7.39 -4.40
CA LYS A 86 -6.17 8.05 -3.10
C LYS A 86 -5.84 7.07 -1.98
N SER A 87 -5.99 5.79 -2.27
CA SER A 87 -5.81 4.67 -1.36
C SER A 87 -5.20 3.51 -2.15
N ILE A 88 -4.45 2.66 -1.45
CA ILE A 88 -3.95 1.38 -1.96
C ILE A 88 -4.29 0.28 -0.96
N LEU A 89 -4.51 -0.91 -1.49
CA LEU A 89 -4.64 -2.14 -0.73
C LEU A 89 -3.26 -2.80 -0.60
N CYS A 90 -2.92 -3.24 0.60
CA CYS A 90 -1.77 -4.10 0.86
C CYS A 90 -2.25 -5.31 1.64
N GLU A 91 -1.86 -6.50 1.20
CA GLU A 91 -2.30 -7.76 1.80
C GLU A 91 -1.12 -8.67 2.03
N TYR A 92 -1.19 -9.41 3.12
CA TYR A 92 -0.28 -10.51 3.37
C TYR A 92 -1.06 -11.71 3.89
N TRP A 93 -0.75 -12.88 3.34
CA TRP A 93 -1.29 -14.16 3.75
C TRP A 93 -0.22 -14.93 4.48
N ALA A 94 -0.50 -15.28 5.74
CA ALA A 94 0.47 -15.94 6.59
C ALA A 94 0.90 -17.29 6.02
N GLU A 95 2.20 -17.48 5.86
CA GLU A 95 2.79 -18.74 5.44
C GLU A 95 2.85 -19.73 6.60
N GLN A 96 2.34 -20.94 6.40
CA GLN A 96 2.37 -21.99 7.42
C GLN A 96 3.79 -22.52 7.68
N ALA A 97 4.69 -22.38 6.71
CA ALA A 97 6.05 -22.90 6.78
C ALA A 97 6.96 -22.14 7.77
N LEU A 98 6.55 -20.95 8.23
CA LEU A 98 7.37 -20.08 9.06
C LEU A 98 6.67 -19.84 10.42
N PRO A 99 7.11 -20.53 11.49
CA PRO A 99 6.39 -20.55 12.78
C PRO A 99 6.10 -19.17 13.37
N TRP A 100 7.02 -18.22 13.21
CA TRP A 100 6.87 -16.85 13.75
C TRP A 100 5.83 -16.01 13.02
N LEU A 101 5.37 -16.44 11.83
CA LEU A 101 4.35 -15.75 11.04
C LEU A 101 2.96 -16.39 11.09
N VAL A 102 2.83 -17.52 11.75
CA VAL A 102 1.54 -18.20 11.86
C VAL A 102 0.52 -17.26 12.51
N GLY A 103 -0.61 -17.05 11.81
CA GLY A 103 -1.68 -16.13 12.22
C GLY A 103 -1.47 -14.66 11.85
N MET A 104 -0.36 -14.28 11.21
CA MET A 104 -0.04 -12.89 10.87
C MET A 104 -0.63 -12.44 9.53
N THR A 105 -1.80 -12.96 9.15
CA THR A 105 -2.52 -12.51 7.94
C THR A 105 -3.08 -11.12 8.21
N TYR A 106 -2.88 -10.18 7.28
CA TYR A 106 -3.47 -8.85 7.37
C TYR A 106 -4.00 -8.35 6.03
N LYS A 107 -4.90 -7.38 6.14
CA LYS A 107 -5.34 -6.52 5.04
C LYS A 107 -5.20 -5.07 5.50
N ALA A 108 -4.52 -4.25 4.72
CA ALA A 108 -4.23 -2.87 5.07
C ALA A 108 -4.65 -1.91 3.96
N VAL A 109 -5.14 -0.73 4.36
CA VAL A 109 -5.39 0.39 3.47
C VAL A 109 -4.43 1.52 3.81
N ARG A 110 -3.75 2.03 2.79
CA ARG A 110 -2.82 3.15 2.92
C ARG A 110 -3.24 4.29 2.01
N THR A 111 -3.45 5.46 2.60
CA THR A 111 -3.79 6.71 1.89
C THR A 111 -2.57 7.62 1.80
N ASP A 112 -2.75 8.88 1.39
CA ASP A 112 -1.69 9.89 1.44
C ASP A 112 -1.30 10.30 2.86
N ARG A 113 -2.23 10.19 3.82
CA ARG A 113 -2.02 10.60 5.22
C ARG A 113 -2.15 9.48 6.23
N TYR A 114 -3.11 8.58 6.08
CA TYR A 114 -3.39 7.56 7.08
C TYR A 114 -3.15 6.16 6.55
N LYS A 115 -2.74 5.25 7.45
CA LYS A 115 -2.70 3.81 7.20
C LYS A 115 -3.49 3.08 8.28
N TYR A 116 -4.29 2.12 7.86
CA TYR A 116 -5.04 1.24 8.75
C TYR A 116 -4.74 -0.21 8.40
N ILE A 117 -4.39 -1.02 9.41
CA ILE A 117 -4.01 -2.42 9.28
C ILE A 117 -5.05 -3.24 10.05
N HIS A 118 -5.68 -4.18 9.36
CA HIS A 118 -6.59 -5.14 9.95
C HIS A 118 -5.97 -6.54 9.97
N TRP A 119 -5.83 -7.12 11.17
CA TRP A 119 -5.26 -8.44 11.37
C TRP A 119 -6.36 -9.51 11.41
N VAL A 120 -6.27 -10.51 10.53
CA VAL A 120 -7.35 -11.47 10.26
C VAL A 120 -7.37 -12.65 11.24
N ASN A 121 -6.19 -13.14 11.69
CA ASN A 121 -6.06 -14.48 12.28
C ASN A 121 -5.26 -14.56 13.61
N ARG A 122 -5.42 -13.60 14.54
CA ARG A 122 -4.96 -13.81 15.93
C ARG A 122 -6.01 -13.40 16.96
N GLY A 123 -6.31 -14.33 17.86
CA GLY A 123 -7.48 -14.30 18.74
C GLY A 123 -7.23 -13.92 20.21
N ARG A 124 -8.33 -13.98 20.98
CA ARG A 124 -8.50 -13.88 22.44
C ARG A 124 -8.10 -12.57 23.15
N ALA A 125 -7.26 -11.71 22.59
CA ALA A 125 -6.77 -10.49 23.27
C ALA A 125 -7.46 -9.16 22.86
N GLY A 126 -8.47 -9.21 21.98
CA GLY A 126 -9.17 -8.01 21.49
C GLY A 126 -8.69 -7.55 20.11
N GLU A 127 -9.12 -6.36 19.72
CA GLU A 127 -8.86 -5.76 18.40
C GLU A 127 -7.41 -5.27 18.29
N LEU A 128 -6.58 -6.00 17.54
CA LEU A 128 -5.17 -5.68 17.27
C LEU A 128 -4.98 -4.72 16.10
N ASP A 129 -6.06 -4.18 15.56
CA ASP A 129 -5.98 -3.26 14.43
C ASP A 129 -5.09 -2.05 14.76
N GLU A 130 -4.45 -1.54 13.73
CA GLU A 130 -3.52 -0.43 13.84
C GLU A 130 -3.97 0.74 12.99
N LEU A 131 -3.77 1.96 13.49
CA LEU A 131 -4.07 3.19 12.77
C LEU A 131 -2.93 4.19 12.97
N TYR A 132 -2.32 4.63 11.88
CA TYR A 132 -1.20 5.57 11.88
C TYR A 132 -1.53 6.82 11.07
N ASP A 133 -1.11 8.00 11.56
CA ASP A 133 -1.09 9.27 10.82
C ASP A 133 0.32 9.48 10.26
N LEU A 134 0.55 9.08 9.02
CA LEU A 134 1.85 9.10 8.33
C LEU A 134 2.41 10.52 8.11
N GLN A 135 1.63 11.57 8.32
CA GLN A 135 2.14 12.94 8.27
C GLN A 135 2.72 13.40 9.61
N GLN A 136 2.11 12.99 10.72
CA GLN A 136 2.58 13.35 12.07
C GLN A 136 3.54 12.31 12.65
N ASP A 137 3.39 11.06 12.22
CA ASP A 137 4.13 9.88 12.66
C ASP A 137 4.56 9.07 11.42
N PRO A 138 5.55 9.57 10.66
CA PRO A 138 6.02 8.92 9.43
C PRO A 138 6.74 7.59 9.69
N TYR A 139 7.11 7.31 10.94
CA TYR A 139 7.77 6.09 11.39
C TYR A 139 6.80 5.11 12.06
N GLU A 140 5.51 5.45 12.14
CA GLU A 140 4.45 4.55 12.58
C GLU A 140 4.66 3.98 13.99
N LEU A 141 5.16 4.81 14.90
CA LEU A 141 5.49 4.40 16.26
C LEU A 141 4.31 4.52 17.22
N ARG A 142 3.28 5.27 16.85
CA ARG A 142 2.11 5.54 17.71
C ARG A 142 0.83 5.03 17.07
N ASN A 143 0.40 3.86 17.53
CA ASN A 143 -0.90 3.32 17.15
C ASN A 143 -2.05 4.16 17.74
N LEU A 144 -2.87 4.74 16.87
CA LEU A 144 -4.02 5.57 17.21
C LEU A 144 -5.35 4.80 17.20
N ASN A 145 -5.34 3.48 17.02
CA ASN A 145 -6.55 2.68 16.85
C ASN A 145 -7.51 2.80 18.04
N ALA A 146 -7.00 2.81 19.28
CA ALA A 146 -7.80 2.98 20.49
C ALA A 146 -8.26 4.43 20.76
N SER A 147 -7.78 5.41 19.98
CA SER A 147 -8.14 6.82 20.18
C SER A 147 -9.60 7.07 19.79
N ARG A 148 -10.37 7.63 20.74
CA ARG A 148 -11.75 8.09 20.49
C ARG A 148 -11.79 9.22 19.47
N LEU A 149 -10.78 10.10 19.49
CA LEU A 149 -10.66 11.21 18.52
C LEU A 149 -10.48 10.72 17.09
N MET A 150 -9.85 9.56 16.91
CA MET A 150 -9.61 8.97 15.58
C MET A 150 -10.73 8.03 15.11
N ALA A 151 -11.80 7.86 15.89
CA ALA A 151 -12.91 6.98 15.51
C ALA A 151 -13.52 7.31 14.12
N PRO A 152 -13.75 8.58 13.75
CA PRO A 152 -14.27 8.89 12.41
C PRO A 152 -13.30 8.49 11.28
N VAL A 153 -11.99 8.65 11.50
CA VAL A 153 -10.95 8.28 10.54
C VAL A 153 -10.86 6.77 10.40
N ARG A 154 -10.84 6.04 11.52
CA ARG A 154 -10.84 4.58 11.56
C ARG A 154 -12.01 4.00 10.80
N GLU A 155 -13.22 4.48 11.04
CA GLU A 155 -14.43 4.01 10.34
C GLU A 155 -14.42 4.34 8.85
N LYS A 156 -13.87 5.50 8.45
CA LYS A 156 -13.67 5.83 7.04
C LYS A 156 -12.71 4.84 6.36
N LEU A 157 -11.58 4.53 7.01
CA LEU A 157 -10.58 3.61 6.47
C LEU A 157 -11.09 2.17 6.45
N ARG A 158 -11.87 1.73 7.44
CA ARG A 158 -12.56 0.43 7.41
C ARG A 158 -13.50 0.27 6.22
N ARG A 159 -14.28 1.31 5.90
CA ARG A 159 -15.14 1.32 4.71
C ARG A 159 -14.31 1.26 3.43
N GLU A 160 -13.26 2.06 3.34
CA GLU A 160 -12.36 2.06 2.19
C GLU A 160 -11.66 0.71 2.01
N LEU A 161 -11.19 0.09 3.09
CA LEU A 161 -10.58 -1.23 3.07
C LEU A 161 -11.56 -2.28 2.54
N ARG A 162 -12.80 -2.31 3.05
CA ARG A 162 -13.84 -3.23 2.55
C ARG A 162 -14.13 -3.02 1.06
N LYS A 163 -14.19 -1.77 0.61
CA LYS A 163 -14.38 -1.44 -0.80
C LYS A 163 -13.23 -1.99 -1.65
N LEU A 164 -11.97 -1.72 -1.25
CA LEU A 164 -10.79 -2.18 -1.98
C LEU A 164 -10.70 -3.71 -2.01
N ILE A 165 -11.06 -4.39 -0.93
CA ILE A 165 -11.12 -5.86 -0.90
C ILE A 165 -12.17 -6.39 -1.87
N ALA A 166 -13.36 -5.80 -1.90
CA ALA A 166 -14.42 -6.21 -2.83
C ALA A 166 -14.00 -6.01 -4.29
N GLU A 167 -13.33 -4.89 -4.60
CA GLU A 167 -12.74 -4.62 -5.92
C GLU A 167 -11.63 -5.62 -6.27
N ALA A 168 -10.86 -6.09 -5.29
CA ALA A 168 -9.79 -7.07 -5.48
C ALA A 168 -10.31 -8.51 -5.72
N VAL A 169 -11.40 -8.90 -5.05
CA VAL A 169 -12.01 -10.24 -5.11
C VAL A 169 -12.84 -10.48 -6.38
N GLY A 170 -13.24 -9.43 -7.10
CA GLY A 170 -13.91 -9.55 -8.42
C GLY A 170 -13.00 -10.06 -9.56
N LEU A 171 -11.99 -10.86 -9.23
CA LEU A 171 -11.10 -11.61 -10.11
C LEU A 171 -11.52 -13.08 -10.19
#